data_AF-A0A2V8Z1F1-F1
#
_entry.id   AF-A0A2V8Z1F1-F1
#
_cell.length_a   1.000
_cell.length_b   1.000
_cell.length_c   1.000
_cell.angle_alpha   90.00
_cell.angle_beta   90.00
_cell.angle_gamma   90.00
#
_symmetry.space_group_name_H-M   'P 1'
#
loop_
_entity.id
_entity.type
_entity.pdbx_description
1 polymer ?
#
loop_
_entity_poly.entity_id
_entity_poly.type
_entity_poly.pdbx_seq_one_letter_code
_entity_poly.pdbx_strand_id
1 'polypeptide(L)'
;MALTYIYGRAGQLERARREMEKLENLSRQEPLNPVVLLWARLGVGNKEEALADLERAYSQRYNGMTSLTVEPGFDPLRSDPRFQDLLRRAGLAGSAMGKSTPAP
;
A
#
# COMPACT_ATOMS: atom_id res chain seq x y z
N MET A 1 -10.83 3.29 6.15
CA MET A 1 -10.23 3.22 4.80
C MET A 1 -10.30 4.59 4.14
N ALA A 2 -9.30 4.99 3.35
CA ALA A 2 -9.25 6.30 2.70
C ALA A 2 -10.18 6.39 1.48
N LEU A 3 -10.85 7.53 1.26
CA LEU A 3 -11.68 7.77 0.07
C LEU A 3 -10.88 7.58 -1.23
N THR A 4 -9.60 7.97 -1.21
CA THR A 4 -8.65 7.74 -2.29
C THR A 4 -8.54 6.27 -2.69
N TYR A 5 -8.50 5.36 -1.72
CA TYR A 5 -8.48 3.91 -1.99
C TYR A 5 -9.80 3.44 -2.62
N ILE A 6 -10.93 3.91 -2.10
CA ILE A 6 -12.26 3.54 -2.61
C ILE A 6 -12.42 4.01 -4.06
N TYR A 7 -12.12 5.28 -4.35
CA TYR A 7 -12.20 5.81 -5.71
C TYR A 7 -11.21 5.12 -6.65
N GLY A 8 -10.00 4.82 -6.18
CA GLY A 8 -9.01 4.05 -6.92
C GLY A 8 -9.51 2.68 -7.35
N ARG A 9 -10.02 1.91 -6.38
CA ARG A 9 -10.59 0.57 -6.61
C ARG A 9 -11.83 0.60 -7.51
N ALA A 10 -12.59 1.69 -7.50
CA ALA A 10 -13.74 1.89 -8.37
C ALA A 10 -13.37 2.39 -9.79
N GLY A 11 -12.07 2.51 -10.12
CA GLY A 11 -11.60 3.04 -11.41
C GLY A 11 -11.83 4.55 -11.58
N GLN A 12 -12.27 5.26 -10.54
CA GLN A 12 -12.54 6.70 -10.54
C GLN A 12 -11.25 7.48 -10.28
N LEU A 13 -10.24 7.27 -11.12
CA LEU A 13 -8.88 7.79 -10.92
C LEU A 13 -8.84 9.31 -10.70
N GLU A 14 -9.63 10.07 -11.44
CA GLU A 14 -9.69 11.53 -11.29
C GLU A 14 -10.21 11.97 -9.92
N ARG A 15 -11.15 11.23 -9.33
CA ARG A 15 -11.63 11.50 -7.95
C ARG A 15 -10.59 11.06 -6.93
N ALA A 16 -9.95 9.93 -7.15
CA ALA A 16 -8.88 9.44 -6.30
C ALA A 16 -7.72 10.46 -6.25
N ARG A 17 -7.30 10.99 -7.40
CA ARG A 17 -6.25 12.03 -7.50
C ARG A 17 -6.61 13.30 -6.75
N ARG A 18 -7.85 13.80 -6.91
CA ARG A 18 -8.31 14.99 -6.16
C ARG A 18 -8.32 14.79 -4.65
N GLU A 19 -8.74 13.62 -4.18
CA GLU A 19 -8.68 13.33 -2.75
C GLU A 19 -7.25 13.11 -2.25
N MET A 20 -6.37 12.54 -3.09
CA MET A 20 -4.95 12.43 -2.78
C MET A 20 -4.29 13.81 -2.62
N GLU A 21 -4.57 14.75 -3.51
CA GLU A 21 -4.03 16.12 -3.42
C GLU A 21 -4.46 16.82 -2.12
N LYS A 22 -5.73 16.68 -1.73
CA LYS A 22 -6.22 17.19 -0.44
C LYS A 22 -5.50 16.54 0.74
N LEU A 23 -5.31 15.22 0.68
CA LEU A 23 -4.63 14.45 1.72
C LEU A 23 -3.16 14.87 1.85
N GLU A 24 -2.47 15.09 0.73
CA GLU A 24 -1.09 15.57 0.69
C GLU A 24 -0.99 16.98 1.27
N ASN A 25 -1.89 17.89 0.89
CA ASN A 25 -1.95 19.25 1.43
C ASN A 25 -2.19 19.24 2.94
N LEU A 26 -3.04 18.36 3.44
CA LEU A 26 -3.26 18.17 4.87
C LEU A 26 -2.02 17.61 5.56
N SER A 27 -1.34 16.63 4.95
CA SER A 27 -0.13 16.00 5.49
C SER A 27 1.05 16.96 5.66
N ARG A 28 1.07 18.06 4.89
CA ARG A 28 2.06 19.15 5.02
C ARG A 28 1.79 20.02 6.24
N GLN A 29 0.55 20.12 6.68
CA GLN A 29 0.15 20.93 7.83
C GLN A 29 0.25 20.11 9.13
N GLU A 30 -0.19 18.86 9.09
CA GLU A 30 -0.18 17.96 10.23
C GLU A 30 0.24 16.53 9.81
N PRO A 31 1.11 15.86 10.60
CA PRO A 31 1.47 14.47 10.33
C PRO A 31 0.24 13.56 10.31
N LEU A 32 -0.06 13.00 9.14
CA LEU A 32 -1.14 12.02 9.00
C LEU A 32 -0.67 10.62 9.40
N ASN A 33 -1.64 9.78 9.77
CA ASN A 33 -1.39 8.38 10.03
C ASN A 33 -0.75 7.72 8.77
N PRO A 34 0.45 7.13 8.88
CA PRO A 34 1.16 6.52 7.77
C PRO A 34 0.35 5.45 7.02
N VAL A 35 -0.51 4.72 7.73
CA VAL A 35 -1.38 3.71 7.13
C VAL A 35 -2.41 4.34 6.19
N VAL A 36 -2.94 5.52 6.53
CA VAL A 36 -3.88 6.25 5.68
C VAL A 36 -3.22 6.70 4.38
N LEU A 37 -1.99 7.22 4.47
CA LEU A 37 -1.20 7.63 3.31
C LEU A 37 -0.84 6.45 2.40
N LEU A 38 -0.44 5.32 2.98
CA LEU A 38 -0.15 4.09 2.25
C LEU A 38 -1.39 3.62 1.45
N TRP A 39 -2.55 3.53 2.09
CA TRP A 39 -3.79 3.13 1.40
C TRP A 39 -4.20 4.11 0.30
N ALA A 40 -4.00 5.42 0.52
CA ALA A 40 -4.28 6.42 -0.48
C ALA A 40 -3.36 6.27 -1.71
N ARG A 41 -2.05 6.07 -1.49
CA ARG A 41 -1.06 5.83 -2.55
C ARG A 41 -1.36 4.58 -3.35
N LEU A 42 -1.73 3.48 -2.68
CA LEU A 42 -2.20 2.26 -3.36
C LEU A 42 -3.44 2.52 -4.21
N GLY A 43 -4.37 3.35 -3.72
CA GLY A 43 -5.58 3.75 -4.44
C GLY A 43 -5.33 4.49 -5.75
N VAL A 44 -4.39 5.44 -5.76
CA VAL A 44 -4.06 6.18 -6.99
C VAL A 44 -3.05 5.48 -7.90
N GLY A 45 -2.50 4.33 -7.46
CA GLY A 45 -1.48 3.60 -8.21
C GLY A 45 -0.06 4.15 -8.05
N ASN A 46 0.18 4.98 -7.02
CA ASN A 46 1.50 5.51 -6.67
C ASN A 46 2.36 4.44 -5.99
N LYS A 47 2.83 3.49 -6.80
CA LYS A 47 3.56 2.30 -6.33
C LYS A 47 4.90 2.66 -5.68
N GLU A 48 5.60 3.66 -6.22
CA GLU A 48 6.93 4.04 -5.73
C GLU A 48 6.86 4.57 -4.30
N GLU A 49 5.95 5.52 -4.01
CA GLU A 49 5.79 6.06 -2.67
C GLU A 49 5.19 5.04 -1.71
N ALA A 50 4.28 4.17 -2.17
CA ALA A 50 3.75 3.08 -1.35
C ALA A 50 4.85 2.11 -0.91
N LEU A 51 5.78 1.76 -1.80
CA LEU A 51 6.93 0.92 -1.45
C LEU A 51 7.88 1.63 -0.47
N ALA A 52 8.14 2.92 -0.67
CA ALA A 52 8.96 3.70 0.25
C ALA A 52 8.36 3.78 1.66
N ASP A 53 7.03 3.90 1.78
CA ASP A 53 6.35 3.85 3.08
C ASP A 53 6.51 2.50 3.76
N LEU A 54 6.39 1.40 3.00
CA LEU A 54 6.52 0.05 3.51
C LEU A 54 7.95 -0.23 4.01
N GLU A 55 8.97 0.20 3.26
CA GLU A 55 10.37 0.12 3.70
C GLU A 55 10.63 0.90 4.99
N ARG A 56 10.03 2.09 5.11
CA ARG A 56 10.14 2.90 6.33
C ARG A 56 9.44 2.24 7.50
N ALA A 57 8.23 1.73 7.30
CA ALA A 57 7.47 1.02 8.33
C ALA A 57 8.22 -0.24 8.80
N TYR A 58 8.86 -0.97 7.88
CA TYR A 58 9.71 -2.10 8.23
C TYR A 58 10.93 -1.69 9.04
N SER A 59 11.63 -0.62 8.63
CA SER A 59 12.79 -0.08 9.37
C SER A 59 12.41 0.36 10.79
N GLN A 60 11.18 0.84 10.98
CA GLN A 60 10.61 1.23 12.28
C GLN A 60 10.02 0.06 13.08
N ARG A 61 10.16 -1.19 12.60
CA ARG A 61 9.61 -2.41 13.22
C ARG A 61 8.09 -2.35 13.45
N TYR A 62 7.35 -1.75 12.51
CA TYR A 62 5.90 -1.66 12.61
C TYR A 62 5.27 -3.06 12.54
N ASN A 63 4.42 -3.41 13.51
CA ASN A 63 3.87 -4.77 13.67
C ASN A 63 2.85 -5.21 12.58
N GLY A 64 2.47 -4.32 11.66
CA GLY A 64 1.44 -4.58 10.63
C GLY A 64 1.89 -5.39 9.41
N MET A 65 3.15 -5.84 9.37
CA MET A 65 3.76 -6.45 8.18
C MET A 65 3.14 -7.79 7.77
N THR A 66 2.50 -8.51 8.68
CA THR A 66 1.85 -9.81 8.37
C THR A 66 0.71 -9.67 7.36
N SER A 67 0.02 -8.53 7.35
CA SER A 67 -1.09 -8.26 6.42
C SER A 67 -0.65 -8.12 4.95
N LEU A 68 0.64 -7.83 4.69
CA LEU A 68 1.18 -7.62 3.35
C LEU A 68 1.00 -8.84 2.42
N THR A 69 0.93 -10.04 3.00
CA THR A 69 0.80 -11.29 2.24
C THR A 69 -0.64 -11.65 1.89
N VAL A 70 -1.62 -11.08 2.59
CA VAL A 70 -3.05 -11.47 2.48
C VAL A 70 -3.94 -10.36 1.97
N GLU A 71 -3.57 -9.08 2.14
CA GLU A 71 -4.41 -7.97 1.69
C GLU A 71 -4.32 -7.78 0.15
N PRO A 72 -5.43 -7.88 -0.60
CA PRO A 72 -5.49 -7.67 -2.06
C PRO A 72 -5.01 -6.30 -2.59
N GLY A 73 -5.08 -5.25 -1.80
CA GLY A 73 -4.60 -3.92 -2.16
C GLY A 73 -3.09 -3.85 -2.37
N PHE A 74 -2.34 -4.85 -1.88
CA PHE A 74 -0.91 -5.01 -2.20
C PHE A 74 -0.66 -5.80 -3.48
N ASP A 75 -1.68 -6.38 -4.13
CA ASP A 75 -1.55 -7.11 -5.41
C ASP A 75 -0.70 -6.35 -6.44
N PRO A 76 -0.89 -5.02 -6.64
CA PRO A 76 -0.10 -4.27 -7.62
C PRO A 76 1.40 -4.18 -7.31
N LEU A 77 1.81 -4.49 -6.07
CA LEU A 77 3.20 -4.47 -5.60
C LEU A 77 3.83 -5.87 -5.56
N ARG A 78 3.05 -6.95 -5.61
CA ARG A 78 3.56 -8.33 -5.43
C ARG A 78 4.60 -8.76 -6.46
N SER A 79 4.54 -8.20 -7.67
CA SER A 79 5.52 -8.45 -8.72
C SER A 79 6.77 -7.57 -8.64
N ASP A 80 6.80 -6.55 -7.77
CA ASP A 80 7.95 -5.66 -7.62
C ASP A 80 9.05 -6.36 -6.80
N PRO A 81 10.29 -6.46 -7.32
CA PRO A 81 11.40 -7.10 -6.59
C PRO A 81 11.66 -6.49 -5.21
N ARG A 82 11.41 -5.19 -5.02
CA ARG A 82 11.60 -4.51 -3.72
C ARG A 82 10.58 -5.00 -2.70
N PHE A 83 9.33 -5.24 -3.12
CA PHE A 83 8.30 -5.79 -2.25
C PHE A 83 8.62 -7.23 -1.84
N GLN A 84 9.09 -8.05 -2.79
CA GLN A 84 9.49 -9.43 -2.51
C GLN A 84 10.68 -9.48 -1.54
N ASP A 85 11.65 -8.60 -1.74
CA ASP A 85 12.81 -8.48 -0.86
C ASP A 85 12.42 -8.02 0.56
N LEU A 86 11.49 -7.05 0.66
CA LEU A 86 10.91 -6.63 1.92
C LEU A 86 10.26 -7.80 2.67
N LEU A 87 9.43 -8.58 1.99
CA LEU A 87 8.78 -9.76 2.58
C LEU A 87 9.81 -10.79 3.05
N ARG A 88 10.90 -11.00 2.30
CA ARG A 88 11.99 -11.89 2.69
C ARG A 88 12.68 -11.39 3.96
N ARG A 89 13.03 -10.11 4.03
CA ARG A 89 13.63 -9.47 5.22
C ARG A 89 12.70 -9.56 6.43
N ALA A 90 11.38 -9.44 6.22
CA ALA A 90 10.37 -9.59 7.25
C ALA A 90 10.06 -11.05 7.64
N GLY A 91 10.68 -12.06 7.01
CA GLY A 91 10.41 -13.47 7.29
C GLY A 91 9.09 -14.00 6.71
N LEU A 92 8.50 -13.30 5.74
CA LEU A 92 7.17 -13.55 5.17
C LEU A 92 7.21 -14.16 3.75
N ALA A 93 8.40 -14.40 3.18
CA ALA A 93 8.56 -14.88 1.81
C ALA A 93 7.84 -16.21 1.50
N GLY A 94 7.69 -17.10 2.49
CA GLY A 94 6.98 -18.37 2.33
C GLY A 94 5.47 -18.24 2.12
N SER A 95 4.87 -17.11 2.51
CA SER A 95 3.42 -16.89 2.40
C SER A 95 3.02 -16.06 1.17
N ALA A 96 3.98 -15.38 0.52
CA ALA A 96 3.73 -14.55 -0.66
C ALA A 96 3.83 -15.31 -1.99
N MET A 97 4.42 -16.52 -1.98
CA MET A 97 4.69 -17.31 -3.19
C MET A 97 3.62 -18.35 -3.53
N GLY A 98 2.52 -18.38 -2.78
CA GLY A 98 1.44 -19.34 -3.02
C GLY A 98 0.09 -18.78 -2.58
N LYS A 99 -0.66 -18.22 -3.54
CA LYS A 99 -2.13 -18.28 -3.68
C LYS A 99 -2.58 -17.35 -4.81
N SER A 100 -2.33 -17.79 -6.05
CA SER A 100 -3.21 -17.47 -7.17
C SER A 100 -4.38 -18.45 -7.10
N THR A 101 -5.39 -18.17 -6.28
CA THR A 101 -6.70 -18.80 -6.45
C THR A 101 -7.56 -17.84 -7.28
N PRO A 102 -8.02 -18.24 -8.48
CA PRO A 102 -9.02 -17.47 -9.19
C PRO A 102 -10.32 -17.54 -8.37
N ALA A 103 -11.01 -16.41 -8.25
CA ALA A 103 -12.34 -16.35 -7.65
C ALA A 103 -13.32 -17.26 -8.42
N PRO A 104 -14.33 -17.86 -7.75
CA PRO A 104 -15.36 -18.67 -8.40
C PRO A 104 -16.19 -17.86 -9.41
#